data_AF-A0A8T4NU14-F1
#
_entry.id   AF-A0A8T4NU14-F1
#
_cell.length_a   1.000
_cell.length_b   1.000
_cell.length_c   1.000
_cell.angle_alpha   90.00
_cell.angle_beta   90.00
_cell.angle_gamma   90.00
#
_symmetry.space_group_name_H-M   'P 1'
#
loop_
_entity.id
_entity.type
_entity.pdbx_description
1 polymer ?
#
loop_
_entity_poly.entity_id
_entity_poly.type
_entity_poly.pdbx_seq_one_letter_code
_entity_poly.pdbx_strand_id
1 'polypeptide(L)'
;MENRIQFKNGKQREFLDIVKDRLAVRSLRALLQFGISVPYSALKCYYSEHRLLPQTLFENLCHLAKISPHKFEVIILNGNWGQVKGGKRKH
;
A
#
# COMPACT_ATOMS: atom_id res chain seq x y z
N MET A 1 13.74 -4.65 -6.93
CA MET A 1 12.77 -4.85 -5.84
C MET A 1 12.12 -3.52 -5.55
N GLU A 2 10.81 -3.50 -5.35
CA GLU A 2 10.04 -2.27 -5.17
C GLU A 2 10.03 -1.82 -3.70
N ASN A 3 10.10 -0.50 -3.47
CA ASN A 3 9.99 0.10 -2.15
C ASN A 3 8.60 -0.11 -1.53
N ARG A 4 8.54 -0.04 -0.20
CA ARG A 4 7.32 -0.16 0.59
C ARG A 4 7.03 1.13 1.33
N ILE A 5 5.76 1.44 1.49
CA ILE A 5 5.28 2.57 2.28
C ILE A 5 4.82 2.03 3.63
N GLN A 6 5.46 2.50 4.68
CA GLN A 6 5.07 2.21 6.05
C GLN A 6 4.28 3.39 6.60
N PHE A 7 3.03 3.12 6.93
CA PHE A 7 2.16 4.01 7.67
C PHE A 7 2.33 3.78 9.17
N LYS A 8 1.97 4.78 9.98
CA LYS A 8 1.65 4.55 11.39
C LYS A 8 0.47 3.57 11.50
N ASN A 9 0.42 2.80 12.58
CA ASN A 9 -0.64 1.80 12.80
C ASN A 9 -2.04 2.44 12.67
N GLY A 10 -2.94 1.82 11.89
CA GLY A 10 -4.28 2.30 11.56
C GLY A 10 -4.34 3.32 10.41
N LYS A 11 -3.22 3.97 10.06
CA LYS A 11 -3.20 5.02 9.02
C LYS A 11 -3.18 4.47 7.60
N GLN A 12 -2.77 3.23 7.39
CA GLN A 12 -2.84 2.60 6.06
C GLN A 12 -4.30 2.31 5.70
N ARG A 13 -5.08 1.81 6.66
CA ARG A 13 -6.52 1.62 6.50
C ARG A 13 -7.23 2.95 6.25
N GLU A 14 -6.94 3.96 7.06
CA GLU A 14 -7.50 5.31 6.92
C GLU A 14 -7.19 5.91 5.54
N PHE A 15 -5.96 5.74 5.04
CA PHE A 15 -5.59 6.14 3.69
C PHE A 15 -6.48 5.48 2.63
N LEU A 16 -6.69 4.17 2.71
CA LEU A 16 -7.54 3.45 1.76
C LEU A 16 -9.02 3.83 1.86
N ASP A 17 -9.51 4.18 3.06
CA ASP A 17 -10.85 4.71 3.24
C ASP A 17 -10.99 6.11 2.61
N ILE A 18 -10.02 7.01 2.80
CA ILE A 18 -10.00 8.33 2.13
C ILE A 18 -9.99 8.16 0.61
N VAL A 19 -9.19 7.23 0.08
CA VAL A 19 -9.14 6.93 -1.36
C VAL A 19 -10.51 6.48 -1.87
N LYS A 20 -11.20 5.59 -1.14
CA LYS A 20 -12.55 5.15 -1.50
C LYS A 20 -13.54 6.31 -1.53
N ASP A 21 -13.50 7.18 -0.52
CA ASP A 21 -14.39 8.33 -0.41
C ASP A 21 -14.14 9.32 -1.55
N ARG A 22 -12.87 9.60 -1.87
CA ARG A 22 -12.47 10.49 -2.98
C ARG A 22 -12.87 9.96 -4.35
N LEU A 23 -12.81 8.65 -4.53
CA LEU A 23 -13.24 7.98 -5.77
C LEU A 23 -14.73 7.65 -5.79
N ALA A 24 -15.48 8.05 -4.76
CA ALA A 24 -16.91 7.81 -4.61
C ALA A 24 -17.30 6.32 -4.74
N VAL A 25 -16.47 5.40 -4.21
CA VAL A 25 -16.73 3.96 -4.27
C VAL A 25 -17.11 3.38 -2.91
N ARG A 26 -18.10 2.46 -2.92
CA ARG A 26 -18.62 1.86 -1.68
C ARG A 26 -17.81 0.68 -1.13
N SER A 27 -16.90 0.11 -1.92
CA SER A 27 -16.14 -1.08 -1.50
C SER A 27 -14.69 -1.01 -1.96
N LEU A 28 -13.82 -1.69 -1.21
CA LEU A 28 -12.41 -1.83 -1.58
C LEU A 28 -12.25 -2.57 -2.92
N ARG A 29 -13.15 -3.52 -3.21
CA ARG A 29 -13.14 -4.26 -4.49
C ARG A 29 -13.40 -3.35 -5.68
N ALA A 30 -14.24 -2.33 -5.51
CA ALA A 30 -14.53 -1.38 -6.59
C ALA A 30 -13.29 -0.57 -7.01
N LEU A 31 -12.25 -0.47 -6.17
CA LEU A 31 -10.99 0.16 -6.58
C LEU A 31 -10.34 -0.54 -7.79
N LEU A 32 -10.61 -1.83 -8.00
CA LEU A 32 -10.07 -2.59 -9.13
C LEU A 32 -10.56 -2.08 -10.50
N GLN A 33 -11.72 -1.39 -10.54
CA GLN A 33 -12.26 -0.84 -11.78
C GLN A 33 -11.39 0.29 -12.35
N PHE A 34 -10.51 0.90 -11.54
CA PHE A 34 -9.62 1.99 -11.95
C PHE A 34 -8.28 1.49 -12.51
N GLY A 35 -8.20 0.22 -12.93
CA GLY A 35 -7.01 -0.34 -13.58
C GLY A 35 -5.85 -0.63 -12.63
N ILE A 36 -6.12 -0.81 -11.32
CA ILE A 36 -5.10 -1.12 -10.33
C ILE A 36 -4.57 -2.55 -10.56
N SER A 37 -3.25 -2.68 -10.69
CA SER A 37 -2.57 -3.96 -11.01
C SER A 37 -2.39 -4.92 -9.82
N VAL A 38 -3.21 -4.83 -8.77
CA VAL A 38 -3.16 -5.76 -7.63
C VAL A 38 -4.47 -6.54 -7.47
N PRO A 39 -4.43 -7.83 -7.08
CA PRO A 39 -5.64 -8.60 -6.86
C PRO A 39 -6.39 -8.13 -5.60
N TYR A 40 -7.69 -8.42 -5.53
CA TYR A 40 -8.52 -8.09 -4.38
C TYR A 40 -7.98 -8.64 -3.05
N SER A 41 -7.40 -9.84 -3.07
CA SER A 41 -6.78 -10.47 -1.89
C SER A 41 -5.63 -9.63 -1.34
N ALA A 42 -4.78 -9.07 -2.22
CA ALA A 42 -3.70 -8.17 -1.82
C ALA A 42 -4.25 -6.86 -1.25
N LEU A 43 -5.26 -6.26 -1.89
CA LEU A 43 -5.94 -5.07 -1.36
C LEU A 43 -6.48 -5.32 0.05
N LYS A 44 -7.12 -6.46 0.31
CA LYS A 44 -7.58 -6.81 1.66
C LYS A 44 -6.44 -6.87 2.67
N CYS A 45 -5.31 -7.48 2.32
CA CYS A 45 -4.14 -7.53 3.19
C CYS A 45 -3.55 -6.14 3.47
N TYR A 46 -3.59 -5.23 2.50
CA TYR A 46 -3.20 -3.82 2.72
C TYR A 46 -4.22 -3.11 3.62
N TYR A 47 -5.51 -3.34 3.40
CA TYR A 47 -6.58 -2.74 4.20
C TYR A 47 -6.56 -3.17 5.66
N SER A 48 -6.24 -4.43 5.93
CA SER A 48 -6.08 -4.96 7.29
C SER A 48 -4.66 -4.81 7.84
N GLU A 49 -3.80 -4.06 7.14
CA GLU A 49 -2.41 -3.74 7.55
C GLU A 49 -1.50 -4.96 7.79
N HIS A 50 -1.87 -6.14 7.28
CA HIS A 50 -1.02 -7.33 7.29
C HIS A 50 0.19 -7.21 6.36
N ARG A 51 0.10 -6.34 5.35
CA ARG A 51 1.18 -6.06 4.41
C ARG A 51 1.33 -4.57 4.21
N LEU A 52 2.56 -4.13 3.95
CA LEU A 52 2.86 -2.76 3.56
C LEU A 52 2.50 -2.51 2.09
N LEU A 53 1.94 -1.35 1.81
CA LEU A 53 1.65 -0.92 0.45
C LEU A 53 2.96 -0.80 -0.36
N PRO A 54 2.99 -1.32 -1.60
CA PRO A 54 4.03 -0.95 -2.55
C PRO A 54 4.00 0.55 -2.85
N GLN A 55 5.18 1.17 -3.04
CA GLN A 55 5.28 2.60 -3.33
C GLN A 55 4.52 2.98 -4.60
N THR A 56 4.63 2.21 -5.68
CA THR A 56 3.92 2.53 -6.93
C THR A 56 2.40 2.47 -6.74
N LEU A 57 1.90 1.52 -5.96
CA LEU A 57 0.47 1.44 -5.65
C LEU A 57 0.00 2.65 -4.85
N PHE A 58 0.77 3.08 -3.84
CA PHE A 58 0.45 4.27 -3.06
C PHE A 58 0.40 5.53 -3.93
N GLU A 59 1.39 5.74 -4.80
CA GLU A 59 1.45 6.88 -5.70
C GLU A 59 0.31 6.85 -6.73
N ASN A 60 0.01 5.69 -7.31
CA ASN A 60 -1.11 5.51 -8.23
C ASN A 60 -2.45 5.83 -7.56
N LEU A 61 -2.65 5.36 -6.32
CA LEU A 61 -3.86 5.67 -5.55
C LEU A 61 -3.96 7.16 -5.22
N CYS A 62 -2.85 7.81 -4.86
CA CYS A 62 -2.81 9.26 -4.65
C CYS A 62 -3.17 10.01 -5.93
N HIS A 63 -2.61 9.62 -7.07
CA HIS A 63 -2.89 10.21 -8.37
C HIS A 63 -4.37 10.06 -8.77
N LEU A 64 -4.91 8.83 -8.68
CA LEU A 64 -6.32 8.54 -8.99
C LEU A 64 -7.27 9.34 -8.09
N ALA A 65 -7.03 9.34 -6.78
CA ALA A 65 -7.88 10.01 -5.80
C ALA A 65 -7.63 11.53 -5.70
N LYS A 66 -6.69 12.08 -6.49
CA LYS A 66 -6.23 13.48 -6.43
C LYS A 66 -5.84 13.90 -5.01
N ILE A 67 -5.15 13.02 -4.29
CA ILE A 67 -4.64 13.26 -2.94
C ILE A 67 -3.16 13.58 -3.05
N SER A 68 -2.69 14.56 -2.27
CA SER A 68 -1.27 14.86 -2.25
C SER A 68 -0.52 13.94 -1.28
N PRO A 69 0.51 13.20 -1.74
CA PRO A 69 1.23 12.22 -0.91
C PRO A 69 1.84 12.81 0.36
N HIS A 70 2.28 14.08 0.31
CA HIS A 70 2.89 14.79 1.43
C HIS A 70 1.94 15.03 2.62
N LYS A 71 0.63 14.80 2.44
CA LYS A 71 -0.34 14.89 3.53
C LYS A 71 -0.30 13.68 4.47
N PHE A 72 0.43 12.63 4.09
CA PHE A 72 0.56 11.43 4.91
C PHE A 72 1.97 11.35 5.49
N GLU A 73 2.05 11.17 6.81
CA GLU A 73 3.29 10.84 7.48
C GLU A 73 3.62 9.36 7.25
N VAL A 74 4.39 9.10 6.20
CA VAL A 74 4.81 7.74 5.82
C VAL A 74 6.32 7.62 5.73
N ILE A 75 6.82 6.42 6.02
CA ILE A 75 8.24 6.08 5.87
C ILE A 75 8.39 5.22 4.61
N ILE A 76 9.33 5.59 3.75
CA ILE A 76 9.69 4.77 2.59
C ILE A 76 10.74 3.76 3.04
N LEU A 77 10.43 2.47 2.88
CA LEU A 77 11.31 1.36 3.18
C LEU A 77 11.84 0.78 1.87
N ASN A 78 13.15 0.58 1.80
CA ASN A 78 13.79 -0.02 0.63
C ASN A 78 13.26 -1.44 0.36
N GLY A 79 13.22 -1.84 -0.90
CA GLY A 79 12.65 -3.15 -1.31
C GLY A 79 13.30 -4.40 -0.69
N ASN A 80 14.47 -4.28 -0.04
CA ASN A 80 15.12 -5.36 0.70
C ASN A 80 14.71 -5.43 2.18
N TRP A 81 13.78 -4.57 2.61
CA TRP A 81 13.34 -4.50 4.00
C TRP A 81 12.61 -5.77 4.41
N GLY A 82 13.05 -6.39 5.52
CA GLY A 82 12.56 -7.69 5.98
C GLY A 82 13.25 -8.90 5.35
N GLN A 83 14.17 -8.70 4.40
CA GLN A 83 15.04 -9.77 3.92
C GLN A 83 16.15 -10.00 4.95
N VAL A 84 15.90 -10.88 5.92
CA VAL A 84 16.98 -11.46 6.72
C VAL A 84 17.91 -12.14 5.73
N LYS A 85 19.21 -11.81 5.74
CA LYS A 85 20.23 -12.57 4.99
C LYS A 85 20.15 -14.03 5.48
N GLY A 86 19.38 -14.85 4.78
CA GLY A 86 19.25 -16.27 5.08
C GLY A 86 20.61 -16.92 4.92
N GLY A 87 21.22 -17.31 6.04
CA GLY A 87 22.50 -17.98 6.07
C GLY A 87 22.44 -19.38 5.47
N LYS A 88 23.52 -19.75 4.78
CA LYS A 88 24.10 -21.09 4.90
C LYS A 88 25.53 -20.89 5.41
N ARG A 89 25.75 -21.12 6.70
CA ARG A 89 27.00 -21.79 7.09
C ARG A 89 26.78 -23.26 6.76
N LYS A 90 27.45 -23.77 5.72
CA LYS A 90 27.71 -25.19 5.58
C LYS A 90 29.20 -25.34 5.29
N HIS A 91 29.85 -25.91 6.31
CA HIS A 91 31.08 -26.71 6.40
C HIS A 91 32.09 -26.64 5.25
#